data_AF-A0AAP0BCM4-F1
#
_entry.id   AF-A0AAP0BCM4-F1
#
_cell.length_a   1.000
_cell.length_b   1.000
_cell.length_c   1.000
_cell.angle_alpha   90.00
_cell.angle_beta   90.00
_cell.angle_gamma   90.00
#
_symmetry.space_group_name_H-M   'P 1'
#
loop_
_entity.id
_entity.type
_entity.pdbx_description
1 polymer ?
#
loop_
_entity_poly.entity_id
_entity_poly.type
_entity_poly.pdbx_seq_one_letter_code
_entity_poly.pdbx_strand_id
1 'polypeptide(L)'
;MRALVRERLPSFTPEESAKLKNSFDFIGLNYYTARYARDQSNSMTFTDKINICEDDKLVCVLVERDNVPIGPAQPRSWVNVYPQGMKKLLLHIKNRYSNPPIYITENGTEQYRFE
;
A
#
# COMPACT_ATOMS: atom_id res chain seq x y z
N MET A 1 3.20 7.13 -11.37
CA MET A 1 4.51 6.45 -11.57
C MET A 1 5.28 6.98 -12.76
N ARG A 2 4.87 6.77 -14.04
CA ARG A 2 5.67 7.23 -15.21
C ARG A 2 6.12 8.70 -15.12
N ALA A 3 5.22 9.62 -14.77
CA ALA A 3 5.54 11.05 -14.65
C ALA A 3 6.51 11.41 -13.51
N LEU A 4 6.51 10.65 -12.41
CA LEU A 4 7.30 10.93 -11.20
C LEU A 4 8.65 10.21 -11.23
N VAL A 5 8.65 8.92 -11.58
CA VAL A 5 9.85 8.05 -11.57
C VAL A 5 10.72 8.24 -12.82
N ARG A 6 10.10 8.59 -13.96
CA ARG A 6 10.77 8.92 -15.24
C ARG A 6 11.74 7.82 -15.69
N GLU A 7 12.97 8.19 -16.07
CA GLU A 7 13.97 7.28 -16.65
C GLU A 7 14.38 6.12 -15.73
N ARG A 8 14.12 6.21 -14.42
CA ARG A 8 14.35 5.08 -13.49
C ARG A 8 13.32 3.97 -13.63
N LEU A 9 12.20 4.22 -14.31
CA LEU A 9 11.17 3.23 -14.62
C LEU A 9 11.35 2.75 -16.07
N PRO A 10 11.82 1.51 -16.30
CA PRO A 10 11.96 0.97 -17.65
C PRO A 10 10.63 1.00 -18.41
N SER A 11 10.73 1.15 -19.72
CA SER A 11 9.57 1.06 -20.61
C SER A 11 9.51 -0.32 -21.24
N PHE A 12 8.31 -0.90 -21.24
CA PHE A 12 8.05 -2.14 -21.96
C PHE A 12 7.95 -1.89 -23.46
N THR A 13 8.50 -2.79 -24.26
CA THR A 13 8.19 -2.86 -25.69
C THR A 13 6.72 -3.27 -25.88
N PRO A 14 6.15 -3.08 -27.10
CA PRO A 14 4.81 -3.59 -27.40
C PRO A 14 4.67 -5.09 -27.18
N GLU A 15 5.71 -5.87 -27.50
CA GLU A 15 5.72 -7.33 -27.36
C GLU A 15 5.74 -7.75 -25.88
N GLU A 16 6.57 -7.11 -25.05
CA GLU A 16 6.60 -7.35 -23.61
C GLU A 16 5.27 -6.98 -22.95
N SER A 17 4.69 -5.84 -23.36
CA SER A 17 3.38 -5.41 -22.89
C SER A 17 2.28 -6.40 -23.26
N ALA A 18 2.35 -7.03 -24.44
CA ALA A 18 1.41 -8.05 -24.86
C ALA A 18 1.55 -9.34 -24.03
N LYS A 19 2.79 -9.73 -23.67
CA LYS A 19 3.05 -10.92 -22.83
C LYS A 19 2.56 -10.75 -21.39
N LEU A 20 2.61 -9.55 -20.83
CA LEU A 20 2.24 -9.29 -19.42
C LEU A 20 0.75 -9.04 -19.21
N LYS A 21 0.04 -8.49 -20.20
CA LYS A 21 -1.40 -8.24 -20.06
C LYS A 21 -2.14 -9.57 -19.94
N ASN A 22 -2.97 -9.69 -18.91
CA ASN A 22 -3.75 -10.89 -18.60
C ASN A 22 -2.90 -12.16 -18.40
N SER A 23 -1.64 -12.01 -17.95
CA SER A 23 -0.72 -13.14 -17.72
C SER A 23 -0.88 -13.78 -16.34
N PHE A 24 -2.09 -13.80 -15.78
CA PHE A 24 -2.38 -14.37 -14.46
C PHE A 24 -3.78 -14.98 -14.45
N ASP A 25 -3.93 -16.08 -13.70
CA ASP A 25 -5.22 -16.76 -13.52
C ASP A 25 -5.96 -16.27 -12.25
N PHE A 26 -5.19 -15.84 -11.25
CA PHE A 26 -5.70 -15.30 -9.98
C PHE A 26 -4.69 -14.31 -9.37
N ILE A 27 -5.13 -13.57 -8.35
CA ILE A 27 -4.28 -12.67 -7.56
C ILE A 27 -4.16 -13.18 -6.14
N GLY A 28 -2.93 -13.41 -5.67
CA GLY A 28 -2.62 -13.54 -4.25
C GLY A 28 -2.52 -12.16 -3.60
N LEU A 29 -3.27 -11.92 -2.53
CA LEU A 29 -3.28 -10.67 -1.81
C LEU A 29 -2.74 -10.86 -0.39
N ASN A 30 -1.63 -10.19 -0.11
CA ASN A 30 -1.05 -10.09 1.22
C ASN A 30 -1.53 -8.79 1.87
N TYR A 31 -2.46 -8.88 2.81
CA TYR A 31 -3.02 -7.72 3.50
C TYR A 31 -2.76 -7.81 5.00
N TYR A 32 -2.08 -6.81 5.55
CA TYR A 32 -1.82 -6.72 6.99
C TYR A 32 -2.44 -5.47 7.62
N THR A 33 -2.33 -4.32 6.96
CA THR A 33 -2.74 -3.03 7.55
C THR A 33 -3.08 -2.00 6.48
N ALA A 34 -3.53 -0.83 6.92
CA ALA A 34 -3.71 0.36 6.10
C ALA A 34 -2.94 1.54 6.72
N ARG A 35 -2.84 2.64 5.96
CA ARG A 35 -2.19 3.88 6.38
C ARG A 35 -2.99 5.08 5.94
N TYR A 36 -2.82 6.20 6.63
CA TYR A 36 -3.21 7.49 6.09
C TYR A 36 -2.21 7.92 5.03
N ALA A 37 -2.70 8.59 4.00
CA ALA A 37 -1.89 9.18 2.95
C ALA A 37 -2.05 10.70 3.02
N ARG A 38 -0.93 11.42 3.12
CA ARG A 38 -0.90 12.89 3.10
C ARG A 38 -0.14 13.35 1.88
N ASP A 39 -0.74 14.27 1.14
CA ASP A 39 -0.10 14.90 -0.01
C ASP A 39 1.18 15.64 0.40
N GLN A 40 2.22 15.49 -0.41
CA GLN A 40 3.50 16.16 -0.25
C GLN A 40 3.91 16.92 -1.53
N SER A 41 2.99 17.10 -2.47
CA SER A 41 3.26 17.78 -3.75
C SER A 41 3.87 19.19 -3.59
N ASN A 42 3.60 19.85 -2.45
CA ASN A 42 4.00 21.22 -2.16
C ASN A 42 5.13 21.38 -1.10
N SER A 43 5.70 20.30 -0.56
CA SER A 43 6.66 20.37 0.55
C SER A 43 8.00 19.71 0.19
N MET A 44 8.99 20.54 -0.15
CA MET A 44 10.40 20.14 -0.34
C MET A 44 11.17 19.98 0.99
N THR A 45 10.51 20.02 2.14
CA THR A 45 11.18 19.97 3.45
C THR A 45 11.13 18.55 4.00
N PHE A 46 12.20 17.80 3.71
CA PHE A 46 12.57 16.58 4.40
C PHE A 46 12.77 16.89 5.88
N THR A 47 11.96 16.29 6.76
CA THR A 47 12.18 16.37 8.21
C THR A 47 12.10 14.98 8.83
N ASP A 48 13.14 14.65 9.60
CA ASP A 48 13.52 13.33 10.11
C ASP A 48 12.62 12.76 11.23
N LYS A 49 11.30 12.87 11.13
CA LYS A 49 10.41 12.36 12.19
C LYS A 49 9.37 11.38 11.67
N ILE A 50 9.64 10.09 11.91
CA ILE A 50 8.74 8.91 12.09
C ILE A 50 7.68 8.68 10.98
N ASN A 51 7.69 9.49 9.92
CA ASN A 51 6.79 9.43 8.78
C ASN A 51 7.63 9.15 7.55
N ILE A 52 7.43 7.98 6.94
CA ILE A 52 8.12 7.64 5.70
C ILE A 52 7.41 8.41 4.59
N CYS A 53 8.03 9.50 4.19
CA CYS A 53 7.68 10.21 2.99
C CYS A 53 8.32 9.49 1.81
N GLU A 54 7.50 9.03 0.88
CA GLU A 54 7.96 8.28 -0.28
C GLU A 54 8.11 9.25 -1.46
N ASP A 55 9.36 9.66 -1.71
CA ASP A 55 9.70 10.68 -2.71
C ASP A 55 9.13 10.40 -4.11
N ASP A 56 9.20 9.14 -4.54
CA ASP A 56 8.72 8.70 -5.85
C ASP A 56 7.19 8.80 -6.03
N LYS A 57 6.45 8.87 -4.91
CA LYS A 57 5.00 8.99 -4.89
C LYS A 57 4.53 10.39 -4.47
N LEU A 58 5.41 11.24 -3.96
CA LEU A 58 5.09 12.56 -3.38
C LEU A 58 3.99 12.47 -2.29
N VAL A 59 4.05 11.42 -1.48
CA VAL A 59 3.06 11.13 -0.43
C VAL A 59 3.80 10.72 0.85
N CYS A 60 3.38 11.27 1.98
CA CYS A 60 3.77 10.76 3.28
C CYS A 60 2.77 9.72 3.76
N VAL A 61 3.30 8.56 4.15
CA VAL A 61 2.54 7.42 4.67
C VAL A 61 2.55 7.49 6.19
N LEU A 62 1.38 7.68 6.78
CA LEU A 62 1.23 7.97 8.21
C LEU A 62 0.44 6.87 8.92
N VAL A 63 0.84 6.57 10.16
CA VAL A 63 0.08 5.70 11.07
C VAL A 63 -1.08 6.45 11.73
N GLU A 64 -0.89 7.76 11.96
CA GLU A 64 -1.82 8.61 12.69
C GLU A 64 -2.23 9.84 11.87
N ARG A 65 -3.43 10.35 12.16
CA ARG A 65 -3.93 11.63 11.66
C ARG A 65 -4.57 12.37 12.82
N ASP A 66 -4.13 13.60 13.07
CA ASP A 66 -4.60 14.42 14.20
C ASP A 66 -4.45 13.70 15.56
N ASN A 67 -3.31 13.02 15.76
CA ASN A 67 -3.01 12.16 16.92
C ASN A 67 -3.96 10.97 17.11
N VAL A 68 -4.73 10.62 16.07
CA VAL A 68 -5.59 9.42 16.08
C VAL A 68 -4.96 8.34 15.20
N PRO A 69 -4.55 7.19 15.77
CA PRO A 69 -4.04 6.08 14.99
C PRO A 69 -5.14 5.50 14.09
N ILE A 70 -4.74 4.98 12.92
CA ILE A 70 -5.68 4.38 11.98
C ILE A 70 -6.42 3.17 12.56
N GLY A 71 -5.78 2.47 13.51
CA GLY A 71 -6.33 1.34 14.22
C GLY A 71 -5.38 0.87 15.34
N PRO A 72 -5.87 -0.01 16.24
CA PRO A 72 -5.05 -0.53 17.33
C PRO A 72 -3.87 -1.35 16.79
N ALA A 73 -2.75 -1.31 17.49
CA ALA A 73 -1.54 -2.08 17.17
C ALA A 73 -0.92 -2.62 18.47
N GLN A 74 -0.23 -3.75 18.38
CA GLN A 74 0.58 -4.24 19.49
C GLN A 74 1.81 -3.33 19.71
N PRO A 75 2.38 -3.31 20.93
CA PRO A 75 3.65 -2.62 21.18
C PRO A 75 4.72 -3.05 20.17
N ARG A 76 5.37 -2.08 19.53
CA ARG A 76 6.43 -2.28 18.51
C ARG A 76 6.00 -2.96 17.21
N SER A 77 4.72 -3.28 17.02
CA SER A 77 4.26 -3.87 15.77
C SER A 77 4.10 -2.80 14.69
N TRP A 78 4.43 -3.17 13.45
CA TRP A 78 4.12 -2.36 12.28
C TRP A 78 2.67 -2.58 11.79
N VAL A 79 1.92 -3.51 12.37
CA VAL A 79 0.56 -3.83 11.93
C VAL A 79 -0.48 -3.10 12.77
N ASN A 80 -1.17 -2.12 12.18
CA ASN A 80 -2.40 -1.56 12.75
C ASN A 80 -3.62 -2.33 12.23
N VAL A 81 -4.45 -2.83 13.13
CA VAL A 81 -5.65 -3.60 12.78
C VAL A 81 -6.68 -2.67 12.16
N TYR A 82 -6.90 -2.80 10.84
CA TYR A 82 -7.85 -1.97 10.11
C TYR A 82 -8.59 -2.78 9.03
N PRO A 83 -9.61 -3.57 9.39
CA PRO A 83 -10.31 -4.47 8.45
C PRO A 83 -11.08 -3.73 7.36
N GLN A 84 -11.50 -2.48 7.61
CA GLN A 84 -12.21 -1.66 6.62
C GLN A 84 -11.33 -1.35 5.40
N GLY A 85 -10.01 -1.27 5.58
CA GLY A 85 -9.05 -1.09 4.50
C GLY A 85 -9.05 -2.26 3.53
N MET A 86 -9.10 -3.50 4.03
CA MET A 86 -9.16 -4.71 3.20
C MET A 86 -10.42 -4.71 2.33
N LYS A 87 -11.59 -4.40 2.91
CA LYS A 87 -12.84 -4.29 2.16
C LYS A 87 -12.75 -3.23 1.06
N LYS A 88 -12.21 -2.05 1.37
CA LYS A 88 -12.03 -0.96 0.40
C LYS A 88 -11.10 -1.38 -0.74
N LEU A 89 -10.00 -2.07 -0.45
CA LEU A 89 -9.06 -2.57 -1.45
C LEU A 89 -9.73 -3.62 -2.36
N LEU A 90 -10.43 -4.60 -1.80
CA LEU A 90 -11.13 -5.62 -2.59
C LEU A 90 -12.22 -5.00 -3.50
N LEU A 91 -12.98 -4.03 -2.99
CA LEU A 91 -13.95 -3.28 -3.80
C LEU A 91 -13.28 -2.46 -4.90
N HIS A 92 -12.12 -1.86 -4.61
CA HIS A 92 -11.34 -1.14 -5.61
C HIS A 92 -10.86 -2.09 -6.73
N ILE A 93 -10.31 -3.25 -6.36
CA ILE A 93 -9.87 -4.27 -7.32
C ILE A 93 -11.05 -4.74 -8.18
N LYS A 94 -12.19 -5.04 -7.55
CA LYS A 94 -13.43 -5.42 -8.23
C LYS A 94 -13.85 -4.39 -9.28
N ASN A 95 -13.90 -3.12 -8.90
CA ASN A 95 -14.44 -2.07 -9.75
C ASN A 95 -13.46 -1.58 -10.82
N ARG A 96 -12.14 -1.72 -10.60
CA ARG A 96 -11.10 -1.13 -11.47
C ARG A 96 -10.36 -2.14 -12.33
N TYR A 97 -10.28 -3.40 -11.91
CA TYR A 97 -9.40 -4.41 -12.52
C TYR A 97 -10.16 -5.67 -12.95
N SER A 98 -11.40 -5.53 -13.40
CA SER A 98 -12.23 -6.64 -13.94
C SER A 98 -12.56 -7.75 -12.95
N ASN A 99 -12.41 -7.50 -11.64
CA ASN A 99 -12.81 -8.41 -10.57
C ASN A 99 -12.25 -9.85 -10.74
N PRO A 100 -10.91 -10.04 -10.78
CA PRO A 100 -10.32 -11.36 -10.95
C PRO A 100 -10.56 -12.22 -9.69
N PRO A 101 -10.34 -13.55 -9.78
CA PRO A 101 -10.24 -14.39 -8.59
C PRO A 101 -9.14 -13.89 -7.65
N ILE A 102 -9.45 -13.72 -6.37
CA ILE A 102 -8.50 -13.24 -5.35
C ILE A 102 -8.46 -14.23 -4.20
N TYR A 103 -7.25 -14.57 -3.77
CA TYR A 103 -7.00 -15.33 -2.54
C TYR A 103 -6.24 -14.46 -1.56
N ILE A 104 -6.67 -14.42 -0.30
CA ILE A 104 -5.88 -13.81 0.76
C ILE A 104 -4.77 -14.79 1.11
N THR A 105 -3.56 -14.52 0.63
CA THR A 105 -2.40 -15.41 0.78
C THR A 105 -1.67 -15.14 2.09
N GLU A 106 -1.77 -13.92 2.63
CA GLU A 106 -1.26 -13.58 3.94
C GLU A 106 -2.18 -12.56 4.64
N ASN A 107 -2.53 -12.84 5.90
CA ASN A 107 -3.20 -11.91 6.79
C ASN A 107 -2.95 -12.33 8.25
N GLY A 108 -2.46 -11.41 9.07
CA GLY A 108 -2.17 -11.68 10.46
C GLY A 108 -1.75 -10.45 11.23
N THR A 109 -1.52 -10.65 12.52
CA THR A 109 -0.92 -9.65 13.41
C THR A 109 -0.05 -10.40 14.42
N GLU A 110 0.92 -9.69 14.99
CA GLU A 110 1.75 -10.22 16.07
C GLU A 110 0.94 -10.26 17.36
N GLN A 111 1.26 -11.21 18.25
CA GLN A 111 0.74 -11.22 19.61
C GLN A 111 1.93 -11.05 20.56
N TYR A 112 1.96 -9.97 21.33
CA TYR A 112 2.95 -9.81 22.38
C TYR A 112 2.57 -10.73 23.55
N ARG A 113 3.46 -11.66 23.93
CA ARG A 113 3.34 -12.41 25.18
C ARG A 113 4.23 -11.74 26.22
N PHE A 114 3.65 -11.43 27.37
CA PHE A 114 4.41 -11.03 28.55
C PHE A 114 4.82 -12.31 29.28
N GLU A 115 6.12 -12.58 29.34
CA GLU A 115 6.73 -13.51 30.30
C GLU A 115 7.04 -12.76 31.60
#